data_AF-A0A954ZBF7-F1
#
_entry.id   AF-A0A954ZBF7-F1
#
_cell.length_a   1.000
_cell.length_b   1.000
_cell.length_c   1.000
_cell.angle_alpha   90.00
_cell.angle_beta   90.00
_cell.angle_gamma   90.00
#
_symmetry.space_group_name_H-M   'P 1'
#
loop_
_entity.id
_entity.type
_entity.pdbx_description
1 polymer ?
#
loop_
_entity_poly.entity_id
_entity_poly.type
_entity_poly.pdbx_seq_one_letter_code
_entity_poly.pdbx_strand_id
1 'polypeptide(L)'
;RPVLNAAPLLLSVVAATIVVGAVWVDVQNPSPGELAAVHAQLAQLGGSEGCAACHTEFGSSMSDACFKCHADIKQQSDDAKGFHGLLSENSAEACEACHSEHHGVDFVPTNRRSFELAGVSDLDVFKHEGLNFALIGKHLELKCAECHRNADATSLLPKQKRYLGLDQACIACHKDVHQGGYGPQCASCHGQSKPFRQAATFQHS
;
A
#
# COMPACT_ATOMS: atom_id res chain seq x y z
N ARG A 1 -46.07 -34.56 -47.06
CA ARG A 1 -45.56 -34.71 -45.67
C ARG A 1 -44.37 -33.76 -45.54
N PRO A 2 -44.44 -32.68 -44.75
CA PRO A 2 -43.28 -31.80 -44.59
C PRO A 2 -42.24 -32.51 -43.73
N VAL A 3 -40.99 -32.54 -44.21
CA VAL A 3 -39.84 -33.03 -43.43
C VAL A 3 -39.53 -31.93 -42.43
N LEU A 4 -39.78 -32.16 -41.14
CA LEU A 4 -39.39 -31.21 -40.09
C LEU A 4 -37.86 -31.09 -40.09
N ASN A 5 -37.36 -29.87 -40.32
CA ASN A 5 -35.95 -29.57 -40.20
C ASN A 5 -35.58 -29.50 -38.71
N ALA A 6 -34.90 -30.52 -38.21
CA ALA A 6 -34.50 -30.64 -36.80
C ALA A 6 -33.26 -29.79 -36.43
N ALA A 7 -32.58 -29.21 -37.43
CA ALA A 7 -31.39 -28.38 -37.25
C ALA A 7 -31.53 -27.26 -36.18
N PRO A 8 -32.62 -26.44 -36.14
CA PRO A 8 -32.77 -25.40 -35.12
C PRO A 8 -32.93 -25.96 -33.70
N LEU A 9 -33.54 -27.14 -33.56
CA LEU A 9 -33.75 -27.77 -32.25
C LEU A 9 -32.44 -28.36 -31.71
N LEU A 10 -31.64 -28.96 -32.58
CA LEU A 10 -30.29 -29.42 -32.27
C LEU A 10 -29.36 -28.25 -31.89
N LEU A 11 -29.43 -27.12 -32.61
CA LEU A 11 -28.63 -25.93 -32.30
C LEU A 11 -28.96 -25.38 -30.90
N SER A 12 -30.24 -25.30 -30.56
CA SER A 12 -30.70 -24.80 -29.25
C SER A 12 -30.26 -25.72 -28.11
N VAL A 13 -30.33 -27.04 -28.29
CA VAL A 13 -29.85 -28.00 -27.30
C VAL A 13 -28.34 -27.87 -27.10
N VAL A 14 -27.56 -27.81 -28.18
CA VAL A 14 -26.09 -27.64 -28.10
C VAL A 14 -25.74 -26.33 -27.38
N ALA A 15 -26.39 -25.21 -27.74
CA ALA A 15 -26.17 -23.94 -27.06
C ALA A 15 -26.50 -24.00 -25.56
N ALA A 16 -27.64 -24.60 -25.19
CA ALA A 16 -28.01 -24.78 -23.79
C ALA A 16 -27.00 -25.66 -23.03
N THR A 17 -26.48 -26.72 -23.66
CA THR A 17 -25.49 -27.60 -23.04
C THR A 17 -24.16 -26.87 -22.82
N ILE A 18 -23.73 -26.02 -23.76
CA ILE A 18 -22.53 -25.19 -23.61
C ILE A 18 -22.71 -24.19 -22.47
N VAL A 19 -23.85 -23.51 -22.39
CA VAL A 19 -24.13 -22.53 -21.31
C VAL A 19 -24.17 -23.23 -19.95
N VAL A 20 -24.87 -24.35 -19.83
CA VAL A 20 -24.93 -25.13 -18.57
C VAL A 20 -23.54 -25.64 -18.19
N GLY A 21 -22.74 -26.13 -19.15
CA GLY A 21 -21.37 -26.54 -18.91
C GLY A 21 -20.47 -25.39 -18.44
N ALA A 22 -20.58 -24.22 -19.07
CA ALA A 22 -19.82 -23.03 -18.68
C ALA A 22 -20.20 -22.55 -17.27
N VAL A 23 -21.50 -22.50 -16.96
CA VAL A 23 -21.99 -22.15 -15.61
C VAL A 23 -21.53 -23.18 -14.57
N TRP A 24 -21.55 -24.47 -14.90
CA TRP A 24 -21.07 -25.51 -13.98
C TRP A 24 -19.57 -25.39 -13.69
N VAL A 25 -18.75 -25.09 -14.71
CA VAL A 25 -17.31 -24.84 -14.54
C VAL A 25 -17.06 -23.57 -13.72
N ASP A 26 -17.79 -22.49 -13.98
CA ASP A 26 -17.67 -21.22 -13.28
C ASP A 26 -18.02 -21.34 -11.79
N VAL A 27 -19.14 -22.02 -11.48
CA VAL A 27 -19.57 -22.31 -10.09
C VAL A 27 -18.57 -23.20 -9.35
N GLN A 28 -17.85 -24.08 -10.06
CA GLN A 28 -16.83 -24.95 -9.49
C GLN A 28 -15.48 -24.25 -9.29
N ASN A 29 -15.25 -23.08 -9.90
CA ASN A 29 -13.97 -22.39 -9.85
C ASN A 29 -14.11 -20.91 -9.42
N PRO A 30 -14.63 -20.65 -8.20
CA PRO A 30 -14.93 -19.29 -7.71
C PRO A 30 -13.68 -18.50 -7.30
N SER A 31 -12.48 -18.93 -7.72
CA SER A 31 -11.23 -18.33 -7.27
C SER A 31 -11.18 -16.87 -7.72
N PRO A 32 -11.13 -15.90 -6.80
CA PRO A 32 -11.17 -14.47 -7.12
C PRO A 32 -9.94 -13.99 -7.92
N GLY A 33 -8.94 -14.85 -8.08
CA GLY A 33 -7.65 -14.54 -8.69
C GLY A 33 -6.51 -14.76 -7.72
N GLU A 34 -5.29 -14.72 -8.24
CA GLU A 34 -4.08 -14.82 -7.44
C GLU A 34 -3.88 -13.58 -6.56
N LEU A 35 -3.30 -13.77 -5.37
CA LEU A 35 -2.89 -12.68 -4.49
C LEU A 35 -1.71 -11.89 -5.08
N ALA A 36 -1.59 -10.63 -4.68
CA ALA A 36 -0.42 -9.80 -4.92
C ALA A 36 0.85 -10.47 -4.36
N ALA A 37 2.00 -10.26 -5.00
CA ALA A 37 3.24 -10.95 -4.64
C ALA A 37 3.62 -10.84 -3.15
N VAL A 38 3.32 -9.70 -2.53
CA VAL A 38 3.58 -9.44 -1.10
C VAL A 38 2.82 -10.36 -0.16
N HIS A 39 1.61 -10.79 -0.54
CA HIS A 39 0.77 -11.71 0.22
C HIS A 39 0.90 -13.15 -0.28
N ALA A 40 1.05 -13.37 -1.59
CA ALA A 40 1.20 -14.70 -2.18
C ALA A 40 2.44 -15.46 -1.65
N GLN A 41 3.49 -14.75 -1.27
CA GLN A 41 4.70 -15.33 -0.68
C GLN A 41 4.53 -15.76 0.79
N LEU A 42 3.40 -15.43 1.44
CA LEU A 42 3.14 -15.77 2.83
C LEU A 42 2.49 -17.15 2.91
N ALA A 43 3.22 -18.11 3.47
CA ALA A 43 2.75 -19.50 3.58
C ALA A 43 1.38 -19.62 4.27
N GLN A 44 1.11 -18.76 5.26
CA GLN A 44 -0.16 -18.75 6.00
C GLN A 44 -1.36 -18.22 5.19
N LEU A 45 -1.13 -17.57 4.05
CA LEU A 45 -2.19 -17.10 3.13
C LEU A 45 -2.33 -18.00 1.89
N GLY A 46 -1.53 -19.05 1.79
CA GLY A 46 -1.57 -19.98 0.66
C GLY A 46 -2.69 -21.01 0.77
N GLY A 47 -3.18 -21.48 -0.40
CA GLY A 47 -4.16 -22.55 -0.49
C GLY A 47 -5.59 -22.15 -0.09
N SER A 48 -6.49 -23.13 -0.07
CA SER A 48 -7.93 -22.90 0.21
C SER A 48 -8.23 -22.48 1.65
N GLU A 49 -7.32 -22.77 2.59
CA GLU A 49 -7.48 -22.41 4.00
C GLU A 49 -7.07 -20.95 4.28
N GLY A 50 -6.21 -20.37 3.44
CA GLY A 50 -5.74 -18.99 3.58
C GLY A 50 -6.83 -17.93 3.38
N CYS A 51 -7.91 -18.27 2.68
CA CYS A 51 -9.01 -17.34 2.38
C CYS A 51 -9.65 -16.76 3.65
N ALA A 52 -9.83 -17.59 4.68
CA ALA A 52 -10.44 -17.20 5.95
C ALA A 52 -9.55 -16.29 6.80
N ALA A 53 -8.28 -16.11 6.44
CA ALA A 53 -7.39 -15.17 7.10
C ALA A 53 -7.84 -13.72 6.88
N CYS A 54 -8.43 -13.43 5.71
CA CYS A 54 -8.94 -12.11 5.34
C CYS A 54 -10.48 -12.05 5.35
N HIS A 55 -11.15 -13.09 4.85
CA HIS A 55 -12.61 -13.15 4.79
C HIS A 55 -13.20 -13.83 6.03
N THR A 56 -13.34 -13.06 7.12
CA THR A 56 -13.82 -13.60 8.40
C THR A 56 -15.33 -13.71 8.51
N GLU A 57 -16.08 -12.77 7.93
CA GLU A 57 -17.55 -12.76 7.91
C GLU A 57 -18.07 -12.30 6.54
N PHE A 58 -19.17 -12.91 6.06
CA PHE A 58 -19.72 -12.57 4.76
C PHE A 58 -20.44 -11.22 4.81
N GLY A 59 -20.01 -10.27 3.97
CA GLY A 59 -20.60 -8.93 3.88
C GLY A 59 -20.06 -7.92 4.89
N SER A 60 -19.06 -8.29 5.71
CA SER A 60 -18.33 -7.35 6.57
C SER A 60 -17.11 -6.77 5.86
N SER A 61 -16.61 -5.64 6.35
CA SER A 61 -15.28 -5.13 6.01
C SER A 61 -14.19 -6.14 6.43
N MET A 62 -13.07 -6.12 5.71
CA MET A 62 -11.88 -6.93 6.02
C MET A 62 -10.87 -6.17 6.87
N SER A 63 -11.15 -4.92 7.27
CA SER A 63 -10.18 -4.07 7.98
C SER A 63 -9.61 -4.69 9.24
N ASP A 64 -10.44 -5.36 10.06
CA ASP A 64 -9.98 -6.05 11.27
C ASP A 64 -9.01 -7.20 10.95
N ALA A 65 -9.21 -7.89 9.83
CA ALA A 65 -8.31 -8.94 9.38
C ALA A 65 -6.97 -8.35 8.92
N CYS A 66 -7.00 -7.26 8.15
CA CYS A 66 -5.80 -6.54 7.70
C CYS A 66 -4.94 -6.08 8.89
N PHE A 67 -5.56 -5.54 9.94
CA PHE A 67 -4.85 -5.01 11.11
C PHE A 67 -4.12 -6.06 11.94
N LYS A 68 -4.47 -7.36 11.83
CA LYS A 68 -3.72 -8.44 12.50
C LYS A 68 -2.25 -8.51 12.07
N CYS A 69 -1.97 -8.16 10.82
CA CYS A 69 -0.61 -8.12 10.27
C CYS A 69 -0.10 -6.68 10.09
N HIS A 70 -0.98 -5.73 9.79
CA HIS A 70 -0.64 -4.33 9.55
C HIS A 70 -0.82 -3.45 10.80
N ALA A 71 -0.26 -3.87 11.93
CA ALA A 71 -0.39 -3.18 13.21
C ALA A 71 0.12 -1.72 13.18
N ASP A 72 1.16 -1.42 12.39
CA ASP A 72 1.64 -0.03 12.23
C ASP A 72 0.59 0.88 11.57
N ILE A 73 -0.21 0.34 10.64
CA ILE A 73 -1.30 1.07 9.98
C ILE A 73 -2.46 1.25 10.94
N LYS A 74 -2.78 0.20 11.70
CA LYS A 74 -3.77 0.28 12.78
C LYS A 74 -3.42 1.40 13.75
N GLN A 75 -2.15 1.46 14.19
CA GLN A 75 -1.67 2.49 15.10
C GLN A 75 -1.81 3.90 14.49
N GLN A 76 -1.51 4.09 13.21
CA GLN A 76 -1.72 5.38 12.54
C GLN A 76 -3.19 5.81 12.55
N SER A 77 -4.08 4.87 12.22
CA SER A 77 -5.52 5.09 12.23
C SER A 77 -6.02 5.43 13.64
N ASP A 78 -5.64 4.65 14.65
CA ASP A 78 -6.06 4.83 16.04
C ASP A 78 -5.55 6.16 16.64
N ASP A 79 -4.30 6.53 16.34
CA ASP A 79 -3.67 7.73 16.90
C ASP A 79 -4.03 9.03 16.15
N ALA A 80 -4.73 8.92 15.02
CA ALA A 80 -4.90 10.01 14.06
C ALA A 80 -3.56 10.66 13.66
N LYS A 81 -2.53 9.83 13.44
CA LYS A 81 -1.17 10.27 13.06
C LYS A 81 -0.66 9.55 11.83
N GLY A 82 0.28 10.18 11.13
CA GLY A 82 0.80 9.64 9.87
C GLY A 82 -0.24 9.71 8.76
N PHE A 83 0.07 9.12 7.60
CA PHE A 83 -0.77 9.30 6.41
C PHE A 83 -2.17 8.71 6.59
N HIS A 84 -2.28 7.50 7.15
CA HIS A 84 -3.58 6.84 7.32
C HIS A 84 -4.43 7.49 8.42
N GLY A 85 -3.80 8.04 9.47
CA GLY A 85 -4.50 8.77 10.52
C GLY A 85 -5.04 10.14 10.10
N LEU A 86 -4.62 10.67 8.95
CA LEU A 86 -5.14 11.90 8.37
C LEU A 86 -6.30 11.67 7.39
N LEU A 87 -6.63 10.41 7.09
CA LEU A 87 -7.77 10.06 6.23
C LEU A 87 -9.09 10.26 7.00
N SER A 88 -10.19 10.42 6.27
CA SER A 88 -11.51 10.45 6.90
C SER A 88 -11.82 9.11 7.58
N GLU A 89 -12.57 9.12 8.68
CA GLU A 89 -12.93 7.89 9.43
C GLU A 89 -13.50 6.80 8.52
N ASN A 90 -14.44 7.16 7.64
CA ASN A 90 -15.03 6.22 6.67
C ASN A 90 -14.02 5.63 5.68
N SER A 91 -12.95 6.36 5.35
CA SER A 91 -11.88 5.88 4.47
C SER A 91 -10.88 4.98 5.21
N ALA A 92 -10.69 5.20 6.52
CA ALA A 92 -9.77 4.42 7.34
C ALA A 92 -10.30 2.99 7.64
N GLU A 93 -11.60 2.77 7.53
CA GLU A 93 -12.26 1.49 7.84
C GLU A 93 -12.58 0.60 6.62
N ALA A 94 -12.26 1.05 5.41
CA ALA A 94 -12.49 0.32 4.15
C ALA A 94 -11.20 0.17 3.34
N CYS A 95 -10.24 -0.58 3.89
CA CYS A 95 -8.90 -0.75 3.33
C CYS A 95 -8.92 -1.21 1.86
N GLU A 96 -9.79 -2.16 1.54
CA GLU A 96 -9.94 -2.79 0.23
C GLU A 96 -10.42 -1.82 -0.86
N ALA A 97 -11.04 -0.69 -0.48
CA ALA A 97 -11.47 0.32 -1.44
C ALA A 97 -10.28 1.00 -2.13
N CYS A 98 -9.14 1.11 -1.43
CA CYS A 98 -7.91 1.70 -1.96
C CYS A 98 -6.83 0.65 -2.24
N HIS A 99 -6.68 -0.33 -1.35
CA HIS A 99 -5.72 -1.42 -1.42
C HIS A 99 -6.44 -2.72 -1.76
N SER A 100 -6.85 -2.84 -3.02
CA SER A 100 -7.53 -4.03 -3.50
C SER A 100 -6.58 -5.24 -3.56
N GLU A 101 -7.14 -6.43 -3.61
CA GLU A 101 -6.41 -7.70 -3.68
C GLU A 101 -7.05 -8.61 -4.76
N HIS A 102 -6.42 -9.73 -5.06
CA HIS A 102 -6.78 -10.69 -6.11
C HIS A 102 -6.48 -10.22 -7.53
N HIS A 103 -5.48 -9.37 -7.68
CA HIS A 103 -5.06 -8.83 -8.98
C HIS A 103 -3.81 -9.50 -9.55
N GLY A 104 -3.33 -10.58 -8.92
CA GLY A 104 -2.16 -11.34 -9.33
C GLY A 104 -0.84 -10.76 -8.86
N VAL A 105 0.22 -11.54 -9.06
CA VAL A 105 1.55 -11.28 -8.49
C VAL A 105 2.19 -9.96 -8.96
N ASP A 106 1.82 -9.46 -10.14
CA ASP A 106 2.33 -8.20 -10.68
C ASP A 106 1.64 -6.97 -10.08
N PHE A 107 0.55 -7.16 -9.34
CA PHE A 107 -0.17 -6.07 -8.71
C PHE A 107 0.51 -5.63 -7.41
N VAL A 108 0.67 -4.31 -7.27
CA VAL A 108 1.18 -3.66 -6.06
C VAL A 108 0.01 -2.98 -5.35
N PRO A 109 -0.40 -3.42 -4.14
CA PRO A 109 -1.54 -2.80 -3.44
C PRO A 109 -1.32 -1.33 -3.08
N THR A 110 -0.08 -0.96 -2.74
CA THR A 110 0.31 0.45 -2.49
C THR A 110 0.83 1.06 -3.80
N ASN A 111 -0.09 1.53 -4.64
CA ASN A 111 0.19 2.08 -5.97
C ASN A 111 -0.38 3.51 -6.12
N ARG A 112 -0.10 4.16 -7.26
CA ARG A 112 -0.58 5.52 -7.58
C ARG A 112 -2.10 5.66 -7.40
N ARG A 113 -2.90 4.67 -7.84
CA ARG A 113 -4.36 4.70 -7.70
C ARG A 113 -4.80 4.72 -6.23
N SER A 114 -4.15 3.95 -5.36
CA SER A 114 -4.46 3.97 -3.92
C SER A 114 -4.22 5.35 -3.30
N PHE A 115 -3.20 6.08 -3.77
CA PHE A 115 -2.93 7.47 -3.36
C PHE A 115 -3.94 8.46 -3.93
N GLU A 116 -4.32 8.31 -5.20
CA GLU A 116 -5.34 9.14 -5.84
C GLU A 116 -6.69 9.04 -5.10
N LEU A 117 -7.09 7.82 -4.72
CA LEU A 117 -8.30 7.58 -3.93
C LEU A 117 -8.22 8.18 -2.52
N ALA A 118 -7.02 8.29 -1.96
CA ALA A 118 -6.74 8.98 -0.71
C ALA A 118 -6.63 10.52 -0.85
N GLY A 119 -6.91 11.08 -2.03
CA GLY A 119 -6.88 12.52 -2.28
C GLY A 119 -5.51 13.08 -2.71
N VAL A 120 -4.53 12.22 -2.97
CA VAL A 120 -3.22 12.61 -3.50
C VAL A 120 -3.21 12.39 -5.00
N SER A 121 -3.58 13.43 -5.74
CA SER A 121 -3.69 13.38 -7.21
C SER A 121 -2.35 13.30 -7.95
N ASP A 122 -1.26 13.73 -7.30
CA ASP A 122 0.08 13.68 -7.87
C ASP A 122 1.13 13.40 -6.79
N LEU A 123 1.79 12.25 -6.91
CA LEU A 123 2.84 11.80 -6.02
C LEU A 123 4.14 12.60 -6.18
N ASP A 124 4.38 13.18 -7.36
CA ASP A 124 5.60 13.92 -7.65
C ASP A 124 5.64 15.28 -6.92
N VAL A 125 4.48 15.75 -6.46
CA VAL A 125 4.33 16.98 -5.65
C VAL A 125 3.79 16.71 -4.25
N PHE A 126 3.82 15.44 -3.81
CA PHE A 126 3.34 15.06 -2.48
C PHE A 126 4.13 15.78 -1.38
N LYS A 127 3.42 16.49 -0.51
CA LYS A 127 4.00 17.21 0.63
C LYS A 127 3.83 16.39 1.90
N HIS A 128 4.90 16.28 2.68
CA HIS A 128 4.85 15.67 4.02
C HIS A 128 4.23 16.60 5.09
N GLU A 129 3.41 17.56 4.67
CA GLU A 129 2.73 18.49 5.57
C GLU A 129 1.71 17.72 6.43
N GLY A 130 1.72 17.94 7.74
CA GLY A 130 0.89 17.18 8.68
C GLY A 130 1.41 15.77 9.02
N LEU A 131 2.49 15.30 8.37
CA LEU A 131 3.17 14.06 8.75
C LEU A 131 4.23 14.32 9.82
N ASN A 132 4.68 13.24 10.48
CA ASN A 132 5.62 13.31 11.60
C ASN A 132 6.99 13.93 11.25
N PHE A 133 7.37 14.04 9.98
CA PHE A 133 8.59 14.69 9.53
C PHE A 133 8.31 15.69 8.41
N ALA A 134 8.26 16.98 8.74
CA ALA A 134 8.03 18.04 7.76
C ALA A 134 9.27 18.25 6.87
N LEU A 135 9.09 18.03 5.57
CA LEU A 135 10.10 18.35 4.55
C LEU A 135 9.96 19.82 4.16
N ILE A 136 11.04 20.60 4.35
CA ILE A 136 11.12 21.98 3.88
C ILE A 136 12.49 22.25 3.24
N GLY A 137 12.60 23.33 2.47
CA GLY A 137 13.88 23.76 1.89
C GLY A 137 14.53 22.68 1.02
N LYS A 138 15.78 22.33 1.31
CA LYS A 138 16.56 21.36 0.55
C LYS A 138 16.00 19.93 0.59
N HIS A 139 15.24 19.56 1.61
CA HIS A 139 14.62 18.23 1.64
C HIS A 139 13.49 18.07 0.61
N LEU A 140 12.89 19.16 0.12
CA LEU A 140 11.87 19.11 -0.93
C LEU A 140 12.44 18.71 -2.30
N GLU A 141 13.77 18.75 -2.45
CA GLU A 141 14.45 18.34 -3.69
C GLU A 141 14.68 16.82 -3.75
N LEU A 142 14.41 16.09 -2.67
CA LEU A 142 14.65 14.64 -2.58
C LEU A 142 13.52 13.83 -3.21
N LYS A 143 13.89 12.76 -3.91
CA LYS A 143 12.91 11.76 -4.37
C LYS A 143 12.50 10.84 -3.22
N CYS A 144 11.31 10.24 -3.32
CA CYS A 144 10.78 9.29 -2.34
C CYS A 144 11.81 8.21 -1.99
N ALA A 145 12.46 7.62 -2.99
CA ALA A 145 13.42 6.54 -2.85
C ALA A 145 14.72 6.91 -2.12
N GLU A 146 15.04 8.20 -2.00
CA GLU A 146 16.24 8.66 -1.28
C GLU A 146 16.13 8.44 0.23
N CYS A 147 14.91 8.46 0.77
CA CYS A 147 14.62 8.11 2.16
C CYS A 147 13.95 6.73 2.23
N HIS A 148 12.91 6.52 1.44
CA HIS A 148 12.12 5.29 1.39
C HIS A 148 12.70 4.32 0.37
N ARG A 149 13.77 3.60 0.75
CA ARG A 149 14.54 2.72 -0.17
C ARG A 149 13.71 1.68 -0.93
N ASN A 150 12.53 1.32 -0.42
CA ASN A 150 11.63 0.38 -1.08
C ASN A 150 10.48 1.05 -1.83
N ALA A 151 10.50 2.37 -2.03
CA ALA A 151 9.43 3.14 -2.69
C ALA A 151 9.07 2.55 -4.06
N ASP A 152 10.09 2.12 -4.82
CA ASP A 152 9.94 1.62 -6.20
C ASP A 152 9.94 0.09 -6.28
N ALA A 153 9.96 -0.61 -5.14
CA ALA A 153 9.99 -2.07 -5.13
C ALA A 153 8.66 -2.64 -5.67
N THR A 154 8.69 -3.68 -6.51
CA THR A 154 7.46 -4.34 -6.99
C THR A 154 6.86 -5.28 -5.94
N SER A 155 7.70 -5.84 -5.07
CA SER A 155 7.28 -6.62 -3.89
C SER A 155 8.20 -6.32 -2.71
N LEU A 156 7.73 -6.59 -1.51
CA LEU A 156 8.43 -6.39 -0.25
C LEU A 156 8.59 -7.73 0.45
N LEU A 157 9.76 -8.01 0.99
CA LEU A 157 9.97 -9.13 1.88
C LEU A 157 9.28 -8.90 3.24
N PRO A 158 9.00 -9.96 4.02
CA PRO A 158 8.47 -9.81 5.37
C PRO A 158 9.28 -8.79 6.19
N LYS A 159 8.58 -7.89 6.89
CA LYS A 159 9.12 -6.78 7.69
C LYS A 159 9.73 -5.61 6.91
N GLN A 160 9.87 -5.70 5.59
CA GLN A 160 10.20 -4.51 4.80
C GLN A 160 8.99 -3.58 4.74
N LYS A 161 9.27 -2.28 4.78
CA LYS A 161 8.26 -1.23 4.72
C LYS A 161 8.50 -0.38 3.48
N ARG A 162 7.42 0.02 2.80
CA ARG A 162 7.49 0.93 1.64
C ARG A 162 7.79 2.36 2.10
N TYR A 163 6.84 2.95 2.82
CA TYR A 163 6.87 4.36 3.22
C TYR A 163 6.91 4.59 4.75
N LEU A 164 7.15 3.54 5.54
CA LEU A 164 7.03 3.59 7.01
C LEU A 164 8.32 3.20 7.73
N GLY A 165 8.44 3.64 8.98
CA GLY A 165 9.46 3.15 9.92
C GLY A 165 10.85 3.74 9.75
N LEU A 166 10.98 4.92 9.13
CA LEU A 166 12.25 5.65 9.10
C LEU A 166 12.48 6.41 10.40
N ASP A 167 13.73 6.43 10.85
CA ASP A 167 14.19 7.30 11.93
C ASP A 167 14.28 8.75 11.42
N GLN A 168 13.80 9.68 12.24
CA GLN A 168 13.73 11.11 11.95
C GLN A 168 14.91 11.88 12.53
N ALA A 169 15.79 11.22 13.29
CA ALA A 169 17.00 11.81 13.78
C ALA A 169 17.88 12.27 12.61
N CYS A 170 18.45 13.48 12.70
CA CYS A 170 19.28 14.03 11.64
C CYS A 170 20.43 13.09 11.26
N ILE A 171 20.96 12.36 12.26
CA ILE A 171 22.07 11.41 12.11
C ILE A 171 21.71 10.14 11.34
N ALA A 172 20.41 9.84 11.16
CA ALA A 172 19.96 8.70 10.36
C ALA A 172 20.38 8.85 8.89
N CYS A 173 20.54 10.09 8.42
CA CYS A 173 20.97 10.41 7.05
C CYS A 173 22.26 11.24 7.01
N HIS A 174 22.49 12.12 7.99
CA HIS A 174 23.63 13.02 8.01
C HIS A 174 24.72 12.52 8.95
N LYS A 175 25.93 12.34 8.42
CA LYS A 175 27.08 12.03 9.25
C LYS A 175 27.39 13.17 10.21
N ASP A 176 27.49 12.87 11.50
CA ASP A 176 27.99 13.82 12.49
C ASP A 176 29.51 14.00 12.34
N VAL A 177 29.90 15.16 11.79
CA VAL A 177 31.30 15.55 11.65
C VAL A 177 31.90 16.13 12.93
N HIS A 178 31.05 16.45 13.91
CA HIS A 178 31.45 16.96 15.21
C HIS A 178 31.76 15.85 16.22
N GLN A 179 31.61 14.59 15.81
CA GLN A 179 32.00 13.41 16.60
C GLN A 179 31.34 13.39 18.00
N GLY A 180 30.08 13.81 18.08
CA GLY A 180 29.30 13.88 19.32
C GLY A 180 29.58 15.11 20.19
N GLY A 181 30.49 16.01 19.78
CA GLY A 181 30.93 17.14 20.60
C GLY A 181 29.82 18.15 20.98
N TYR A 182 28.70 18.16 20.24
CA TYR A 182 27.57 19.07 20.48
C TYR A 182 26.25 18.36 20.83
N GLY A 183 26.28 17.03 21.07
CA GLY A 183 25.08 16.25 21.33
C GLY A 183 24.13 16.12 20.13
N PRO A 184 22.90 15.59 20.33
CA PRO A 184 21.97 15.27 19.25
C PRO A 184 21.13 16.45 18.75
N GLN A 185 21.28 17.65 19.32
CA GLN A 185 20.47 18.83 18.99
C GLN A 185 20.94 19.51 17.68
N CYS A 186 21.06 18.76 16.58
CA CYS A 186 21.56 19.27 15.31
C CYS A 186 20.78 20.51 14.83
N ALA A 187 19.47 20.56 15.11
CA ALA A 187 18.57 21.64 14.73
C ALA A 187 18.83 23.00 15.43
N SER A 188 19.71 23.04 16.45
CA SER A 188 20.10 24.32 17.07
C SER A 188 20.97 25.19 16.16
N CYS A 189 21.72 24.55 15.26
CA CYS A 189 22.68 25.20 14.36
C CYS A 189 22.39 24.89 12.89
N HIS A 190 21.89 23.70 12.58
CA HIS A 190 21.54 23.30 11.22
C HIS A 190 20.04 23.45 10.98
N GLY A 191 19.68 23.70 9.72
CA GLY A 191 18.30 23.77 9.28
C GLY A 191 18.17 23.13 7.90
N GLN A 192 16.93 22.92 7.47
CA GLN A 192 16.65 22.27 6.18
C GLN A 192 16.76 23.25 4.98
N SER A 193 16.75 24.57 5.22
CA SER A 193 16.75 25.60 4.15
C SER A 193 18.10 25.76 3.42
N LYS A 194 19.19 25.22 3.97
CA LYS A 194 20.55 25.26 3.40
C LYS A 194 21.12 23.85 3.34
N PRO A 195 22.15 23.58 2.50
CA PRO A 195 22.85 22.30 2.55
C PRO A 195 23.36 22.02 3.96
N PHE A 196 23.16 20.80 4.48
CA PHE A 196 23.42 20.48 5.90
C PHE A 196 24.85 20.80 6.36
N ARG A 197 25.83 20.77 5.45
CA ARG A 197 27.22 21.20 5.69
C ARG A 197 27.38 22.68 6.09
N GLN A 198 26.34 23.50 5.95
CA GLN A 198 26.30 24.91 6.34
C GLN A 198 25.35 25.05 7.54
N ALA A 199 25.83 25.69 8.60
CA ALA A 199 24.97 26.07 9.71
C ALA A 199 24.02 27.18 9.26
N ALA A 200 22.74 27.06 9.60
CA ALA A 200 21.69 28.00 9.22
C ALA A 200 21.71 29.27 10.08
N THR A 201 22.18 29.18 11.32
CA THR A 201 22.09 30.25 12.34
C THR A 201 23.44 30.63 12.96
N PHE A 202 24.56 30.07 12.48
CA PHE A 202 25.85 30.34 13.08
C PHE A 202 26.39 31.72 12.68
N GLN A 203 26.30 32.68 13.60
CA GLN A 203 27.01 33.95 13.50
C GLN A 203 28.27 33.88 14.35
N HIS A 204 29.42 34.08 13.72
CA HIS A 204 30.62 34.46 14.46
C HIS A 204 30.48 35.92 14.86
N SER A 205 30.29 36.15 16.16
CA SER A 205 30.65 37.41 16.81
C SER A 205 32.06 37.28 17.35
#